data_AF-A0A6I3XHK4-F1
#
_entry.id   AF-A0A6I3XHK4-F1
#
_cell.length_a   1.000
_cell.length_b   1.000
_cell.length_c   1.000
_cell.angle_alpha   90.00
_cell.angle_beta   90.00
_cell.angle_gamma   90.00
#
_symmetry.space_group_name_H-M   'P 1'
#
loop_
_entity.id
_entity.type
_entity.pdbx_description
1 polymer ?
#
loop_
_entity_poly.entity_id
_entity_poly.type
_entity_poly.pdbx_seq_one_letter_code
_entity_poly.pdbx_strand_id
1 'polypeptide(L)'
;MTDSLLAPAPGFDQPIAMLKHCHDKIRKQLATLQKLLEHLPQHGADAAAQQAAQAVQKYFNTAAHLHHADEEVDLLPMLDATATGADLETVRRLRPEILSQHKQMDDAWHIIDSQLDKIANGSAGGNGTAVELSADTVNRFVQMYTAHMETEEGHIAPMAKRLFNPAQMAVLGDSMARRRGIAPADPAGATGAGTAVGGVALADLRMDYGRASLSEEDTLADPVAQFRQWFEEAMKAQVNEPNAMSVATVDGEGRPSSRIVLVKQFDARGFTWYTNYESRKGRQLAQNPHAALLFFWPELERQVRIEGRVEQTSAAESDTYFYSRPLKSQLGAIASDQSAPIGSRAEMEANYAAAEEKYSAAASGGKPLRPAHWGGYRLVPERVEFWQGRASRFHDRIVFTLQADGSWTKERIQP
;
A
#
# COMPACT_ATOMS: atom_id res chain seq x y z
N MET A 1 47.61 8.33 -0.43
CA MET A 1 47.74 7.28 0.60
C MET A 1 46.33 6.80 0.90
N THR A 2 46.01 5.64 0.30
CA THR A 2 45.20 4.52 0.80
C THR A 2 44.18 4.71 1.93
N ASP A 3 43.02 4.11 1.66
CA ASP A 3 41.98 3.58 2.55
C ASP A 3 41.04 4.55 3.28
N SER A 4 39.93 4.86 2.60
CA SER A 4 38.62 4.87 3.27
C SER A 4 37.84 3.63 2.80
N LEU A 5 38.27 2.46 3.27
CA LEU A 5 37.40 1.30 3.35
C LEU A 5 36.37 1.61 4.44
N LEU A 6 35.30 2.31 4.07
CA LEU A 6 34.07 2.25 4.84
C LEU A 6 33.72 0.76 4.93
N ALA A 7 33.70 0.23 6.15
CA ALA A 7 33.21 -1.12 6.38
C ALA A 7 31.85 -1.25 5.67
N PRO A 8 31.62 -2.35 4.92
CA PRO A 8 30.32 -2.58 4.30
C PRO A 8 29.23 -2.48 5.35
N ALA A 9 28.03 -2.02 4.95
CA ALA A 9 26.90 -1.96 5.86
C ALA A 9 26.75 -3.32 6.58
N PRO A 10 26.54 -3.34 7.92
CA PRO A 10 26.38 -4.59 8.64
C PRO A 10 25.31 -5.45 7.96
N GLY A 11 25.51 -6.76 7.92
CA GLY A 11 24.47 -7.67 7.45
C GLY A 11 23.34 -7.78 8.49
N PHE A 12 22.24 -8.40 8.08
CA PHE A 12 21.12 -8.68 8.99
C PHE A 12 21.44 -9.78 10.01
N ASP A 13 22.53 -10.51 9.83
CA ASP A 13 23.14 -11.38 10.84
C ASP A 13 23.65 -10.60 12.07
N GLN A 14 23.72 -9.26 11.99
CA GLN A 14 24.14 -8.36 13.07
C GLN A 14 23.10 -7.23 13.29
N PRO A 15 21.87 -7.55 13.74
CA PRO A 15 20.75 -6.59 13.77
C PRO A 15 21.02 -5.34 14.61
N ILE A 16 21.68 -5.47 15.76
CA ILE A 16 22.01 -4.30 16.60
C ILE A 16 23.08 -3.42 15.94
N ALA A 17 24.00 -4.00 15.17
CA ALA A 17 24.94 -3.22 14.38
C ALA A 17 24.24 -2.50 13.21
N MET A 18 23.21 -3.12 12.62
CA MET A 18 22.35 -2.50 11.60
C MET A 18 21.59 -1.29 12.15
N LEU A 19 20.99 -1.38 13.34
CA LEU A 19 20.32 -0.25 14.00
C LEU A 19 21.29 0.92 14.22
N LYS A 20 22.47 0.64 14.78
CA LYS A 20 23.53 1.65 14.91
C LYS A 20 23.92 2.27 13.56
N HIS A 21 24.01 1.46 12.50
CA HIS A 21 24.29 1.97 11.16
C HIS A 21 23.18 2.89 10.63
N CYS A 22 21.91 2.61 10.98
CA CYS A 22 20.78 3.49 10.69
C CYS A 22 20.91 4.82 11.45
N HIS A 23 21.31 4.80 12.73
CA HIS A 23 21.58 6.03 13.51
C HIS A 23 22.67 6.88 12.85
N ASP A 24 23.77 6.24 12.40
CA ASP A 24 24.86 6.96 11.73
C ASP A 24 24.39 7.61 10.41
N LYS A 25 23.41 7.02 9.71
CA LYS A 25 22.77 7.63 8.54
C LYS A 25 21.81 8.75 8.92
N ILE A 26 21.00 8.58 9.97
CA ILE A 26 20.12 9.62 10.51
C ILE A 26 20.94 10.86 10.87
N ARG A 27 22.02 10.72 11.64
CA ARG A 27 22.94 11.81 12.00
C ARG A 27 23.46 12.57 10.77
N LYS A 28 23.80 11.87 9.68
CA LYS A 28 24.23 12.51 8.43
C LYS A 28 23.12 13.33 7.77
N GLN A 29 21.88 12.83 7.78
CA GLN A 29 20.75 13.57 7.21
C GLN A 29 20.37 14.77 8.08
N LEU A 30 20.42 14.64 9.41
CA LEU A 30 20.22 15.75 10.34
C LEU A 30 21.28 16.85 10.16
N ALA A 31 22.55 16.48 10.01
CA ALA A 31 23.61 17.44 9.70
C ALA A 31 23.42 18.11 8.32
N THR A 32 22.84 17.40 7.35
CA THR A 32 22.50 17.97 6.04
C THR A 32 21.36 18.99 6.17
N LEU A 33 20.36 18.68 6.98
CA LEU A 33 19.24 19.59 7.27
C LEU A 33 19.70 20.86 8.00
N GLN A 34 20.65 20.75 8.93
CA GLN A 34 21.27 21.91 9.58
C GLN A 34 22.07 22.78 8.61
N LYS A 35 22.87 22.16 7.73
CA LYS A 35 23.60 22.90 6.67
C LYS A 35 22.66 23.63 5.71
N LEU A 36 21.49 23.04 5.41
CA LEU A 36 20.47 23.71 4.61
C LEU A 36 19.98 25.00 5.26
N LEU A 37 19.79 25.03 6.59
CA LEU A 37 19.42 26.27 7.30
C LEU A 37 20.45 27.39 7.11
N GLU A 38 21.74 27.05 7.08
CA GLU A 38 22.82 28.03 6.90
C GLU A 38 22.99 28.47 5.43
N HIS A 39 22.71 27.58 4.48
CA HIS A 39 22.89 27.78 3.04
C HIS A 39 21.77 28.61 2.42
N LEU A 40 20.51 28.34 2.78
CA LEU A 40 19.33 28.96 2.18
C LEU A 40 19.32 30.51 2.24
N PRO A 41 19.71 31.18 3.35
CA PRO A 41 19.72 32.64 3.41
C PRO A 41 20.75 33.29 2.46
N GLN A 42 21.82 32.58 2.12
CA GLN A 42 22.94 33.11 1.32
C GLN A 42 22.78 32.81 -0.17
N HIS A 43 22.20 31.65 -0.49
CA HIS A 43 22.19 31.10 -1.84
C HIS A 43 20.79 30.81 -2.39
N GLY A 44 19.76 30.92 -1.54
CA GLY A 44 18.40 30.53 -1.90
C GLY A 44 18.27 29.03 -2.19
N ALA A 45 17.18 28.64 -2.85
CA ALA A 45 16.93 27.26 -3.29
C ALA A 45 17.68 26.95 -4.60
N ASP A 46 19.01 27.12 -4.60
CA ASP A 46 19.86 26.75 -5.72
C ASP A 46 19.91 25.22 -5.94
N ALA A 47 20.61 24.78 -6.98
CA ALA A 47 20.68 23.35 -7.31
C ALA A 47 21.26 22.49 -6.17
N ALA A 48 22.20 23.04 -5.38
CA ALA A 48 22.79 22.35 -4.25
C ALA A 48 21.77 22.18 -3.10
N ALA A 49 21.01 23.23 -2.80
CA ALA A 49 19.93 23.18 -1.81
C ALA A 49 18.81 22.22 -2.22
N GLN A 50 18.41 22.25 -3.50
CA GLN A 50 17.42 21.33 -4.06
C GLN A 50 17.85 19.87 -3.91
N GLN A 51 19.10 19.56 -4.29
CA GLN A 51 19.64 18.21 -4.20
C GLN A 51 19.73 17.73 -2.75
N ALA A 52 20.17 18.59 -1.84
CA ALA A 52 20.24 18.26 -0.41
C ALA A 52 18.84 18.04 0.18
N ALA A 53 17.85 18.86 -0.16
CA ALA A 53 16.47 18.68 0.26
C ALA A 53 15.91 17.33 -0.21
N GLN A 54 16.06 17.01 -1.50
CA GLN A 54 15.62 15.73 -2.08
C GLN A 54 16.30 14.53 -1.41
N ALA A 55 17.60 14.63 -1.07
CA ALA A 55 18.33 13.56 -0.41
C ALA A 55 17.80 13.29 1.01
N VAL A 56 17.54 14.35 1.79
CA VAL A 56 16.96 14.25 3.13
C VAL A 56 15.55 13.67 3.06
N GLN A 57 14.70 14.20 2.16
CA GLN A 57 13.33 13.70 1.96
C GLN A 57 13.31 12.22 1.58
N LYS A 58 14.13 11.83 0.59
CA LYS A 58 14.24 10.43 0.18
C LYS A 58 14.56 9.53 1.36
N TYR A 59 15.49 9.92 2.24
CA TYR A 59 15.85 9.09 3.37
C TYR A 59 14.73 8.97 4.40
N PHE A 60 14.17 10.08 4.88
CA PHE A 60 13.14 10.02 5.92
C PHE A 60 11.81 9.45 5.41
N ASN A 61 11.44 9.68 4.14
CA ASN A 61 10.22 9.13 3.55
C ASN A 61 10.30 7.63 3.24
N THR A 62 11.50 7.04 3.18
CA THR A 62 11.67 5.62 2.78
C THR A 62 12.36 4.73 3.81
N ALA A 63 13.33 5.24 4.57
CA ALA A 63 14.19 4.43 5.41
C ALA A 63 14.02 4.68 6.92
N ALA A 64 13.68 5.90 7.33
CA ALA A 64 13.56 6.23 8.76
C ALA A 64 12.39 5.50 9.44
N HIS A 65 11.23 5.43 8.79
CA HIS A 65 10.08 4.69 9.35
C HIS A 65 10.35 3.18 9.51
N LEU A 66 11.22 2.60 8.66
CA LEU A 66 11.61 1.19 8.79
C LEU A 66 12.46 0.96 10.05
N HIS A 67 13.25 1.95 10.47
CA HIS A 67 14.02 1.87 11.70
C HIS A 67 13.11 1.92 12.93
N HIS A 68 12.19 2.90 13.01
CA HIS A 68 11.17 2.89 14.09
C HIS A 68 10.42 1.55 14.11
N ALA A 69 10.01 1.02 12.95
CA ALA A 69 9.33 -0.26 12.88
C ALA A 69 10.18 -1.46 13.35
N ASP A 70 11.51 -1.41 13.21
CA ASP A 70 12.42 -2.42 13.76
C ASP A 70 12.40 -2.39 15.30
N GLU A 71 12.33 -1.20 15.90
CA GLU A 71 12.19 -1.05 17.36
C GLU A 71 10.81 -1.46 17.86
N GLU A 72 9.77 -0.87 17.29
CA GLU A 72 8.40 -0.94 17.80
C GLU A 72 7.80 -2.34 17.71
N VAL A 73 8.05 -3.02 16.58
CA VAL A 73 7.40 -4.28 16.24
C VAL A 73 8.21 -5.49 16.68
N ASP A 74 9.55 -5.39 16.75
CA ASP A 74 10.40 -6.50 17.18
C ASP A 74 11.19 -6.20 18.45
N LEU A 75 12.13 -5.25 18.41
CA LEU A 75 13.17 -5.13 19.44
C LEU A 75 12.58 -4.90 20.83
N LEU A 76 11.68 -3.92 20.96
CA LEU A 76 11.06 -3.55 22.24
C LEU A 76 10.11 -4.65 22.77
N PRO A 77 9.20 -5.24 21.96
CA PRO A 77 8.43 -6.41 22.38
C PRO A 77 9.31 -7.59 22.82
N MET A 78 10.38 -7.91 22.09
CA MET A 78 11.28 -9.00 22.45
C MET A 78 12.05 -8.72 23.74
N LEU A 79 12.48 -7.47 23.96
CA LEU A 79 13.08 -7.05 25.22
C LEU A 79 12.08 -7.15 26.38
N ASP A 80 10.83 -6.72 26.19
CA ASP A 80 9.78 -6.81 27.21
C ASP A 80 9.48 -8.27 27.59
N ALA A 81 9.53 -9.20 26.63
CA ALA A 81 9.34 -10.63 26.86
C ALA A 81 10.56 -11.33 27.50
N THR A 82 11.77 -10.80 27.30
CA THR A 82 13.02 -11.45 27.72
C THR A 82 13.61 -10.86 29.01
N ALA A 83 13.43 -9.57 29.23
CA ALA A 83 14.02 -8.86 30.36
C ALA A 83 13.40 -9.28 31.69
N THR A 84 14.22 -9.29 32.74
CA THR A 84 13.79 -9.57 34.12
C THR A 84 14.46 -8.59 35.09
N GLY A 85 13.90 -8.46 36.30
CA GLY A 85 14.45 -7.56 37.32
C GLY A 85 14.60 -6.10 36.85
N ALA A 86 15.76 -5.50 37.14
CA ALA A 86 16.06 -4.09 36.81
C ALA A 86 16.02 -3.78 35.30
N ASP A 87 16.31 -4.78 34.45
CA ASP A 87 16.21 -4.60 32.99
C ASP A 87 14.75 -4.44 32.56
N LEU A 88 13.84 -5.24 33.11
CA LEU A 88 12.42 -5.15 32.80
C LEU A 88 11.82 -3.83 33.28
N GLU A 89 12.23 -3.34 34.45
CA GLU A 89 11.83 -2.01 34.94
C GLU A 89 12.32 -0.90 34.00
N THR A 90 13.55 -1.04 33.48
CA THR A 90 14.11 -0.09 32.51
C THR A 90 13.34 -0.12 31.18
N VAL A 91 13.03 -1.31 30.65
CA VAL A 91 12.24 -1.45 29.41
C VAL A 91 10.85 -0.85 29.59
N ARG A 92 10.14 -1.16 30.70
CA ARG A 92 8.80 -0.65 30.96
C ARG A 92 8.75 0.87 31.11
N ARG A 93 9.83 1.48 31.62
CA ARG A 93 9.97 2.94 31.72
C ARG A 93 10.27 3.57 30.36
N LEU A 94 11.22 3.03 29.60
CA LEU A 94 11.70 3.64 28.36
C LEU A 94 10.78 3.38 27.17
N ARG A 95 10.13 2.21 27.08
CA ARG A 95 9.27 1.84 25.95
C ARG A 95 8.18 2.89 25.64
N PRO A 96 7.33 3.34 26.57
CA PRO A 96 6.33 4.36 26.26
C PRO A 96 6.95 5.71 25.87
N GLU A 97 8.11 6.04 26.42
CA GLU A 97 8.85 7.26 26.06
C GLU A 97 9.36 7.21 24.62
N ILE A 98 10.00 6.10 24.23
CA ILE A 98 10.51 5.84 22.87
C ILE A 98 9.35 5.89 21.85
N LEU A 99 8.24 5.19 22.11
CA LEU A 99 7.06 5.21 21.24
C LEU A 99 6.45 6.62 21.10
N SER A 100 6.39 7.36 22.20
CA SER A 100 5.92 8.75 22.15
C SER A 100 6.88 9.64 21.36
N GLN A 101 8.20 9.42 21.46
CA GLN A 101 9.20 10.18 20.73
C GLN A 101 9.13 9.88 19.23
N HIS A 102 8.98 8.63 18.80
CA HIS A 102 8.77 8.28 17.38
C HIS A 102 7.59 9.05 16.79
N LYS A 103 6.44 9.04 17.47
CA LYS A 103 5.27 9.81 17.03
C LYS A 103 5.57 11.32 16.91
N GLN A 104 6.26 11.90 17.88
CA GLN A 104 6.62 13.32 17.84
C GLN A 104 7.59 13.64 16.68
N MET A 105 8.49 12.71 16.36
CA MET A 105 9.39 12.83 15.22
C MET A 105 8.64 12.73 13.89
N ASP A 106 7.69 11.80 13.75
CA ASP A 106 6.86 11.69 12.54
C ASP A 106 6.01 12.95 12.32
N ASP A 107 5.40 13.46 13.39
CA ASP A 107 4.60 14.70 13.33
C ASP A 107 5.47 15.91 12.94
N ALA A 108 6.68 16.02 13.50
CA ALA A 108 7.63 17.08 13.13
C ALA A 108 8.18 16.92 11.70
N TRP A 109 8.40 15.68 11.27
CA TRP A 109 8.86 15.38 9.92
C TRP A 109 7.84 15.82 8.87
N HIS A 110 6.54 15.61 9.09
CA HIS A 110 5.50 16.09 8.17
C HIS A 110 5.61 17.61 7.91
N ILE A 111 5.94 18.40 8.94
CA ILE A 111 6.12 19.84 8.81
C ILE A 111 7.37 20.14 7.98
N ILE A 112 8.49 19.50 8.29
CA ILE A 112 9.78 19.69 7.61
C ILE A 112 9.69 19.24 6.15
N ASP A 113 9.11 18.07 5.86
CA ASP A 113 8.96 17.53 4.51
C ASP A 113 8.18 18.49 3.60
N SER A 114 7.10 19.12 4.12
CA SER A 114 6.34 20.12 3.36
C SER A 114 7.14 21.39 3.04
N GLN A 115 8.13 21.73 3.87
CA GLN A 115 9.04 22.86 3.64
C GLN A 115 10.14 22.47 2.65
N LEU A 116 10.68 21.25 2.78
CA LEU A 116 11.68 20.70 1.88
C LEU A 116 11.14 20.49 0.47
N ASP A 117 9.88 20.10 0.29
CA ASP A 117 9.26 19.93 -1.04
C ASP A 117 9.28 21.23 -1.85
N LYS A 118 9.02 22.37 -1.19
CA LYS A 118 9.09 23.69 -1.83
C LYS A 118 10.51 24.04 -2.25
N ILE A 119 11.50 23.69 -1.42
CA ILE A 119 12.92 23.89 -1.71
C ILE A 119 13.34 23.00 -2.88
N ALA A 120 12.99 21.71 -2.84
CA ALA A 120 13.30 20.70 -3.85
C ALA A 120 12.73 21.05 -5.24
N ASN A 121 11.58 21.69 -5.29
CA ASN A 121 10.89 22.08 -6.53
C ASN A 121 11.22 23.52 -7.00
N GLY A 122 12.14 24.22 -6.34
CA GLY A 122 12.59 25.57 -6.72
C GLY A 122 11.49 26.64 -6.72
N SER A 123 10.39 26.40 -6.00
CA SER A 123 9.20 27.26 -6.03
C SER A 123 9.38 28.44 -5.08
N ALA A 124 9.56 29.66 -5.60
CA ALA A 124 9.48 30.87 -4.77
C ALA A 124 8.07 30.97 -4.14
N GLY A 125 8.00 31.31 -2.85
CA GLY A 125 6.73 31.45 -2.14
C GLY A 125 5.78 32.40 -2.87
N GLY A 126 4.52 31.99 -3.04
CA GLY A 126 3.49 32.86 -3.59
C GLY A 126 3.40 34.14 -2.75
N ASN A 127 3.70 35.28 -3.37
CA ASN A 127 3.87 36.64 -2.82
C ASN A 127 5.32 37.14 -2.63
N GLY A 128 6.34 36.45 -3.16
CA GLY A 128 7.73 36.95 -3.09
C GLY A 128 8.34 36.87 -1.69
N THR A 129 7.73 36.09 -0.81
CA THR A 129 8.30 35.65 0.47
C THR A 129 9.21 34.46 0.24
N ALA A 130 10.40 34.49 0.83
CA ALA A 130 11.39 33.41 0.71
C ALA A 130 10.80 32.10 1.22
N VAL A 131 11.18 30.98 0.59
CA VAL A 131 10.85 29.64 1.07
C VAL A 131 11.61 29.42 2.37
N GLU A 132 10.94 29.51 3.51
CA GLU A 132 11.60 29.39 4.81
C GLU A 132 11.49 27.97 5.36
N LEU A 133 12.65 27.30 5.44
CA LEU A 133 12.85 26.15 6.32
C LEU A 133 12.94 26.67 7.75
N SER A 134 12.01 26.27 8.61
CA SER A 134 11.92 26.78 9.98
C SER A 134 13.11 26.28 10.82
N ALA A 135 14.00 27.19 11.21
CA ALA A 135 15.14 26.88 12.08
C ALA A 135 14.70 26.25 13.41
N ASP A 136 13.65 26.76 14.03
CA ASP A 136 13.11 26.22 15.28
C ASP A 136 12.61 24.78 15.12
N THR A 137 11.87 24.50 14.04
CA THR A 137 11.33 23.16 13.77
C THR A 137 12.46 22.17 13.50
N VAL A 138 13.43 22.56 12.67
CA VAL A 138 14.61 21.73 12.35
C VAL A 138 15.46 21.48 13.60
N ASN A 139 15.77 22.51 14.39
CA ASN A 139 16.60 22.36 15.59
C ASN A 139 15.92 21.44 16.62
N ARG A 140 14.61 21.57 16.80
CA ARG A 140 13.84 20.67 17.67
C ARG A 140 13.87 19.23 17.14
N PHE A 141 13.68 19.04 15.84
CA PHE A 141 13.74 17.71 15.21
C PHE A 141 15.11 17.04 15.38
N VAL A 142 16.20 17.79 15.17
CA VAL A 142 17.56 17.32 15.41
C VAL A 142 17.78 16.96 16.87
N GLN A 143 17.32 17.80 17.80
CA GLN A 143 17.45 17.53 19.24
C GLN A 143 16.69 16.26 19.65
N MET A 144 15.46 16.07 19.16
CA MET A 144 14.65 14.89 19.45
C MET A 144 15.35 13.61 19.00
N TYR A 145 15.77 13.53 17.73
CA TYR A 145 16.49 12.35 17.23
C TYR A 145 17.81 12.12 17.98
N THR A 146 18.54 13.19 18.33
CA THR A 146 19.82 13.05 19.05
C THR A 146 19.61 12.42 20.43
N ALA A 147 18.70 12.97 21.23
CA ALA A 147 18.40 12.45 22.57
C ALA A 147 17.80 11.04 22.52
N HIS A 148 16.99 10.76 21.50
CA HIS A 148 16.40 9.45 21.27
C HIS A 148 17.45 8.38 20.97
N MET A 149 18.32 8.62 19.99
CA MET A 149 19.42 7.70 19.65
C MET A 149 20.37 7.50 20.84
N GLU A 150 20.63 8.53 21.65
CA GLU A 150 21.42 8.39 22.88
C GLU A 150 20.77 7.44 23.89
N THR A 151 19.45 7.51 24.04
CA THR A 151 18.67 6.61 24.90
C THR A 151 18.79 5.17 24.42
N GLU A 152 18.63 4.95 23.12
CA GLU A 152 18.69 3.61 22.53
C GLU A 152 20.10 3.02 22.56
N GLU A 153 21.12 3.80 22.20
CA GLU A 153 22.51 3.37 22.22
C GLU A 153 23.04 3.18 23.65
N GLY A 154 22.52 3.94 24.61
CA GLY A 154 22.91 3.86 26.02
C GLY A 154 22.22 2.73 26.80
N HIS A 155 20.97 2.41 26.45
CA HIS A 155 20.15 1.47 27.23
C HIS A 155 19.64 0.27 26.42
N ILE A 156 18.96 0.52 25.29
CA ILE A 156 18.23 -0.52 24.56
C ILE A 156 19.19 -1.48 23.82
N ALA A 157 20.08 -0.94 22.99
CA ALA A 157 21.01 -1.74 22.20
C ALA A 157 21.99 -2.57 23.05
N PRO A 158 22.61 -2.04 24.14
CA PRO A 158 23.42 -2.85 25.05
C PRO A 158 22.62 -3.94 25.76
N MET A 159 21.38 -3.64 26.15
CA MET A 159 20.50 -4.62 26.79
C MET A 159 20.16 -5.77 25.83
N ALA A 160 19.76 -5.47 24.59
CA ALA A 160 19.47 -6.48 23.58
C ALA A 160 20.68 -7.37 23.31
N LYS A 161 21.88 -6.78 23.15
CA LYS A 161 23.15 -7.53 23.00
C LYS A 161 23.43 -8.49 24.15
N ARG A 162 23.07 -8.12 25.38
CA ARG A 162 23.31 -8.92 26.57
C ARG A 162 22.25 -10.00 26.79
N LEU A 163 20.99 -9.71 26.49
CA LEU A 163 19.85 -10.57 26.83
C LEU A 163 19.44 -11.54 25.72
N PHE A 164 19.56 -11.15 24.44
CA PHE A 164 19.11 -12.00 23.35
C PHE A 164 20.10 -13.13 23.07
N ASN A 165 19.58 -14.35 22.99
CA ASN A 165 20.34 -15.49 22.51
C ASN A 165 20.50 -15.47 20.98
N PRO A 166 21.34 -16.34 20.38
CA PRO A 166 21.56 -16.35 18.93
C PRO A 166 20.30 -16.52 18.08
N ALA A 167 19.32 -17.33 18.54
CA ALA A 167 18.08 -17.52 17.82
C ALA A 167 17.21 -16.25 17.82
N GLN A 168 17.14 -15.54 18.95
CA GLN A 168 16.44 -14.25 19.05
C GLN A 168 17.12 -13.17 18.19
N MET A 169 18.46 -13.15 18.15
CA MET A 169 19.21 -12.26 17.25
C MET A 169 18.92 -12.58 15.77
N ALA A 170 18.86 -13.85 15.40
CA ALA A 170 18.50 -14.25 14.03
C ALA A 170 17.06 -13.83 13.69
N VAL A 171 16.09 -14.02 14.60
CA VAL A 171 14.70 -13.57 14.40
C VAL A 171 14.63 -12.06 14.19
N LEU A 172 15.32 -11.28 15.03
CA LEU A 172 15.37 -9.81 14.87
C LEU A 172 15.97 -9.43 13.50
N GLY A 173 17.10 -10.03 13.15
CA GLY A 173 17.78 -9.82 11.86
C GLY A 173 16.89 -10.13 10.65
N ASP A 174 16.24 -11.28 10.68
CA ASP A 174 15.34 -11.73 9.61
C ASP A 174 14.14 -10.80 9.46
N SER A 175 13.53 -10.36 10.57
CA SER A 175 12.44 -9.39 10.51
C SER A 175 12.91 -8.05 9.91
N MET A 176 14.08 -7.55 10.31
CA MET A 176 14.69 -6.34 9.72
C MET A 176 14.96 -6.50 8.21
N ALA A 177 15.39 -7.69 7.76
CA ALA A 177 15.63 -8.02 6.36
C ALA A 177 14.33 -8.07 5.56
N ARG A 178 13.30 -8.76 6.09
CA ARG A 178 11.97 -8.88 5.46
C ARG A 178 11.30 -7.53 5.28
N ARG A 179 11.36 -6.64 6.29
CA ARG A 179 10.84 -5.26 6.18
C ARG A 179 11.45 -4.48 5.02
N ARG A 180 12.68 -4.84 4.63
CA ARG A 180 13.45 -4.20 3.56
C ARG A 180 13.40 -5.01 2.26
N GLY A 181 12.55 -6.03 2.16
CA GLY A 181 12.39 -6.87 0.97
C GLY A 181 13.60 -7.76 0.66
N ILE A 182 14.46 -8.01 1.66
CA ILE A 182 15.68 -8.82 1.51
C ILE A 182 15.40 -10.21 2.08
N ALA A 183 15.66 -11.25 1.27
CA ALA A 183 15.50 -12.64 1.69
C ALA A 183 16.53 -12.98 2.79
N PRO A 184 16.17 -13.78 3.82
CA PRO A 184 17.11 -14.25 4.82
C PRO A 184 18.27 -15.04 4.21
N ALA A 185 19.43 -15.04 4.88
CA ALA A 185 20.49 -16.00 4.58
C ALA A 185 20.07 -17.39 5.09
N ASP A 186 20.12 -18.41 4.23
CA ASP A 186 19.73 -19.79 4.57
C ASP A 186 20.40 -20.29 5.86
N PRO A 187 19.63 -20.71 6.89
CA PRO A 187 20.15 -21.62 7.88
C PRO A 187 20.31 -22.98 7.21
N ALA A 188 21.51 -23.54 7.26
CA ALA A 188 21.78 -24.86 6.73
C ALA A 188 20.78 -25.91 7.27
N GLY A 189 19.94 -26.43 6.37
CA GLY A 189 19.26 -27.72 6.53
C GLY A 189 17.82 -27.66 7.04
N ALA A 190 16.86 -27.60 6.12
CA ALA A 190 15.56 -28.26 6.30
C ALA A 190 14.94 -28.59 4.93
N THR A 191 15.03 -29.86 4.54
CA THR A 191 14.32 -30.41 3.39
C THR A 191 12.83 -30.53 3.71
N GLY A 192 11.96 -29.82 2.98
CA GLY A 192 10.51 -29.94 3.10
C GLY A 192 9.82 -29.52 1.80
N ALA A 193 9.12 -30.48 1.18
CA ALA A 193 8.49 -30.34 -0.12
C ALA A 193 7.39 -29.27 -0.15
N GLY A 194 7.64 -28.21 -0.91
CA GLY A 194 6.67 -27.22 -1.36
C GLY A 194 7.40 -26.37 -2.39
N THR A 195 6.83 -26.22 -3.59
CA THR A 195 7.47 -25.52 -4.72
C THR A 195 7.95 -24.13 -4.28
N ALA A 196 9.23 -24.02 -3.96
CA ALA A 196 9.88 -22.81 -3.49
C ALA A 196 10.27 -21.97 -4.71
N VAL A 197 9.77 -20.75 -4.79
CA VAL A 197 10.32 -19.73 -5.68
C VAL A 197 11.30 -18.93 -4.84
N GLY A 198 12.61 -19.13 -5.06
CA GLY A 198 13.66 -18.42 -4.33
C GLY A 198 13.91 -18.89 -2.88
N GLY A 199 13.73 -20.18 -2.58
CA GLY A 199 14.08 -20.77 -1.27
C GLY A 199 13.04 -20.55 -0.15
N VAL A 200 12.06 -19.67 -0.36
CA VAL A 200 10.93 -19.49 0.55
C VAL A 200 9.86 -20.55 0.28
N ALA A 201 9.53 -21.36 1.28
CA ALA A 201 8.32 -22.16 1.20
C ALA A 201 7.12 -21.20 1.21
N LEU A 202 6.23 -21.33 0.22
CA LEU A 202 5.02 -20.49 0.13
C LEU A 202 4.20 -20.48 1.44
N ALA A 203 4.29 -21.55 2.22
CA ALA A 203 3.64 -21.68 3.51
C ALA A 203 4.14 -20.68 4.56
N ASP A 204 5.34 -20.10 4.41
CA ASP A 204 6.03 -19.29 5.40
C ASP A 204 5.91 -17.77 5.16
N LEU A 205 5.26 -17.35 4.06
CA LEU A 205 4.94 -15.94 3.74
C LEU A 205 3.80 -15.37 4.61
N ARG A 206 3.69 -15.80 5.88
CA ARG A 206 2.56 -15.48 6.76
C ARG A 206 2.74 -14.10 7.35
N MET A 207 1.71 -13.26 7.21
CA MET A 207 1.57 -12.01 7.95
C MET A 207 0.70 -12.23 9.18
N ASP A 208 1.06 -11.64 10.31
CA ASP A 208 0.16 -11.56 11.47
C ASP A 208 -0.67 -10.27 11.36
N TYR A 209 -1.97 -10.38 11.60
CA TYR A 209 -2.93 -9.30 11.43
C TYR A 209 -3.40 -8.80 12.80
N GLY A 210 -3.75 -7.52 12.95
CA GLY A 210 -4.17 -7.01 14.26
C GLY A 210 -4.64 -5.56 14.30
N ARG A 211 -4.79 -4.89 13.15
CA ARG A 211 -5.08 -3.44 13.11
C ARG A 211 -6.46 -3.05 13.64
N ALA A 212 -7.46 -3.91 13.49
CA ALA A 212 -8.84 -3.65 13.93
C ALA A 212 -9.61 -4.95 14.24
N SER A 213 -10.77 -4.83 14.88
CA SER A 213 -11.75 -5.90 15.05
C SER A 213 -13.05 -5.58 14.31
N LEU A 214 -13.86 -6.59 14.04
CA LEU A 214 -15.16 -6.43 13.41
C LEU A 214 -16.21 -7.28 14.15
N SER A 215 -17.29 -6.64 14.61
CA SER A 215 -18.45 -7.31 15.18
C SER A 215 -19.74 -7.07 14.40
N GLU A 216 -20.73 -7.90 14.69
CA GLU A 216 -22.09 -7.81 14.19
C GLU A 216 -22.72 -6.47 14.60
N GLU A 217 -22.40 -5.96 15.79
CA GLU A 217 -22.91 -4.68 16.30
C GLU A 217 -22.22 -3.48 15.64
N ASP A 218 -20.94 -3.64 15.28
CA ASP A 218 -20.14 -2.60 14.61
C ASP A 218 -20.45 -2.46 13.11
N THR A 219 -21.24 -3.36 12.55
CA THR A 219 -21.62 -3.34 11.13
C THR A 219 -23.02 -2.78 10.92
N LEU A 220 -23.17 -1.96 9.88
CA LEU A 220 -24.46 -1.43 9.45
C LEU A 220 -25.41 -2.56 9.02
N ALA A 221 -26.71 -2.26 8.97
CA ALA A 221 -27.74 -3.23 8.55
C ALA A 221 -27.76 -3.48 7.03
N ASP A 222 -27.37 -2.48 6.24
CA ASP A 222 -27.29 -2.56 4.78
C ASP A 222 -25.83 -2.82 4.36
N PRO A 223 -25.54 -3.90 3.60
CA PRO A 223 -24.18 -4.22 3.19
C PRO A 223 -23.57 -3.23 2.19
N VAL A 224 -24.37 -2.56 1.36
CA VAL A 224 -23.88 -1.51 0.45
C VAL A 224 -23.51 -0.26 1.25
N ALA A 225 -24.27 0.07 2.30
CA ALA A 225 -23.90 1.13 3.23
C ALA A 225 -22.61 0.77 4.00
N GLN A 226 -22.49 -0.48 4.46
CA GLN A 226 -21.26 -0.96 5.11
C GLN A 226 -20.05 -0.89 4.16
N PHE A 227 -20.22 -1.28 2.90
CA PHE A 227 -19.19 -1.14 1.87
C PHE A 227 -18.78 0.31 1.69
N ARG A 228 -19.75 1.24 1.60
CA ARG A 228 -19.47 2.68 1.46
C ARG A 228 -18.57 3.17 2.59
N GLN A 229 -18.89 2.81 3.83
CA GLN A 229 -18.09 3.19 5.00
C GLN A 229 -16.65 2.68 4.86
N TRP A 230 -16.46 1.38 4.56
CA TRP A 230 -15.10 0.84 4.41
C TRP A 230 -14.35 1.40 3.20
N PHE A 231 -15.06 1.70 2.11
CA PHE A 231 -14.46 2.33 0.93
C PHE A 231 -13.97 3.74 1.23
N GLU A 232 -14.73 4.53 2.00
CA GLU A 232 -14.30 5.85 2.48
C GLU A 232 -13.09 5.74 3.43
N GLU A 233 -13.05 4.73 4.29
CA GLU A 233 -11.90 4.45 5.14
C GLU A 233 -10.66 4.05 4.31
N ALA A 234 -10.81 3.24 3.26
CA ALA A 234 -9.74 2.89 2.33
C ALA A 234 -9.20 4.11 1.59
N MET A 235 -10.08 5.02 1.16
CA MET A 235 -9.68 6.30 0.56
C MET A 235 -8.91 7.19 1.55
N LYS A 236 -9.39 7.32 2.79
CA LYS A 236 -8.72 8.11 3.84
C LYS A 236 -7.35 7.54 4.20
N ALA A 237 -7.23 6.21 4.23
CA ALA A 237 -5.99 5.50 4.47
C ALA A 237 -5.04 5.48 3.26
N GLN A 238 -5.43 6.11 2.15
CA GLN A 238 -4.65 6.15 0.91
C GLN A 238 -4.22 4.76 0.41
N VAL A 239 -5.09 3.77 0.57
CA VAL A 239 -4.90 2.43 0.02
C VAL A 239 -4.60 2.55 -1.47
N ASN A 240 -3.62 1.77 -1.97
CA ASN A 240 -3.29 1.81 -3.38
C ASN A 240 -4.44 1.25 -4.24
N GLU A 241 -4.93 2.05 -5.20
CA GLU A 241 -6.09 1.73 -6.06
C GLU A 241 -7.28 1.11 -5.29
N PRO A 242 -7.93 1.83 -4.36
CA PRO A 242 -8.97 1.25 -3.49
C PRO A 242 -10.21 0.79 -4.25
N ASN A 243 -10.39 1.28 -5.49
CA ASN A 243 -11.45 0.88 -6.42
C ASN A 243 -11.07 -0.29 -7.35
N ALA A 244 -9.88 -0.86 -7.23
CA ALA A 244 -9.52 -2.09 -7.91
C ALA A 244 -10.20 -3.29 -7.25
N MET A 245 -10.75 -4.18 -8.06
CA MET A 245 -11.38 -5.42 -7.62
C MET A 245 -11.06 -6.56 -8.58
N SER A 246 -10.92 -7.77 -8.06
CA SER A 246 -10.96 -8.97 -8.90
C SER A 246 -12.41 -9.32 -9.22
N VAL A 247 -12.71 -9.60 -10.49
CA VAL A 247 -14.00 -10.16 -10.92
C VAL A 247 -13.80 -11.59 -11.42
N ALA A 248 -14.44 -12.54 -10.75
CA ALA A 248 -14.48 -13.94 -11.14
C ALA A 248 -15.77 -14.26 -11.91
N THR A 249 -15.63 -14.95 -13.04
CA THR A 249 -16.72 -15.38 -13.92
C THR A 249 -16.49 -16.82 -14.36
N VAL A 250 -17.56 -17.53 -14.71
CA VAL A 250 -17.52 -18.97 -15.04
C VAL A 250 -17.99 -19.18 -16.48
N ASP A 251 -17.31 -20.05 -17.24
CA ASP A 251 -17.76 -20.42 -18.58
C ASP A 251 -18.91 -21.46 -18.57
N GLY A 252 -19.48 -21.76 -19.73
CA GLY A 252 -20.55 -22.76 -19.86
C GLY A 252 -20.16 -24.19 -19.47
N GLU A 253 -18.87 -24.48 -19.27
CA GLU A 253 -18.36 -25.77 -18.78
C GLU A 253 -18.11 -25.75 -17.26
N GLY A 254 -18.43 -24.65 -16.57
CA GLY A 254 -18.21 -24.53 -15.13
C GLY A 254 -16.78 -24.13 -14.74
N ARG A 255 -15.92 -23.73 -15.69
CA ARG A 255 -14.53 -23.34 -15.38
C ARG A 255 -14.44 -21.87 -14.98
N PRO A 256 -13.92 -21.55 -13.79
CA PRO A 256 -13.78 -20.17 -13.36
C PRO A 256 -12.59 -19.47 -14.04
N SER A 257 -12.67 -18.15 -14.11
CA SER A 257 -11.54 -17.29 -14.45
C SER A 257 -11.69 -15.92 -13.79
N SER A 258 -10.58 -15.31 -13.40
CA SER A 258 -10.54 -14.01 -12.72
C SER A 258 -9.61 -13.02 -13.41
N ARG A 259 -9.81 -11.74 -13.13
CA ARG A 259 -8.97 -10.61 -13.55
C ARG A 259 -9.32 -9.37 -12.74
N ILE A 260 -8.40 -8.42 -12.68
CA ILE A 260 -8.65 -7.11 -12.07
C ILE A 260 -9.48 -6.23 -13.02
N VAL A 261 -10.46 -5.53 -12.46
CA VAL A 261 -11.22 -4.43 -13.07
C VAL A 261 -11.38 -3.32 -12.03
N LEU A 262 -11.81 -2.15 -12.46
CA LEU A 262 -12.07 -1.04 -11.56
C LEU A 262 -13.58 -0.86 -11.38
N VAL A 263 -14.06 -0.85 -10.13
CA VAL A 263 -15.41 -0.36 -9.85
C VAL A 263 -15.47 1.13 -10.19
N LYS A 264 -16.57 1.54 -10.83
CA LYS A 264 -16.80 2.93 -11.23
C LYS A 264 -17.95 3.56 -10.48
N GLN A 265 -18.94 2.77 -10.09
CA GLN A 265 -20.10 3.22 -9.33
C GLN A 265 -20.57 2.09 -8.42
N PHE A 266 -21.07 2.45 -7.25
CA PHE A 266 -21.83 1.55 -6.39
C PHE A 266 -22.96 2.32 -5.70
N ASP A 267 -24.16 1.76 -5.76
CA ASP A 267 -25.37 2.30 -5.16
C ASP A 267 -26.31 1.15 -4.77
N ALA A 268 -27.54 1.44 -4.35
CA ALA A 268 -28.52 0.44 -3.93
C ALA A 268 -28.84 -0.62 -5.00
N ARG A 269 -28.55 -0.35 -6.28
CA ARG A 269 -28.72 -1.30 -7.39
C ARG A 269 -27.55 -2.28 -7.50
N GLY A 270 -26.39 -1.95 -6.94
CA GLY A 270 -25.21 -2.81 -6.93
C GLY A 270 -23.93 -2.14 -7.44
N PHE A 271 -22.98 -2.97 -7.90
CA PHE A 271 -21.60 -2.58 -8.19
C PHE A 271 -21.33 -2.58 -9.70
N THR A 272 -20.96 -1.43 -10.26
CA THR A 272 -20.85 -1.22 -11.71
C THR A 272 -19.40 -1.09 -12.17
N TRP A 273 -19.03 -1.82 -13.22
CA TRP A 273 -17.76 -1.69 -13.94
C TRP A 273 -18.02 -1.69 -15.45
N TYR A 274 -17.05 -1.25 -16.25
CA TYR A 274 -17.20 -1.15 -17.71
C TYR A 274 -16.14 -1.99 -18.42
N THR A 275 -16.53 -2.64 -19.52
CA THR A 275 -15.69 -3.60 -20.22
C THR A 275 -16.12 -3.79 -21.68
N ASN A 276 -15.43 -4.67 -22.39
CA ASN A 276 -15.84 -5.16 -23.69
C ASN A 276 -16.69 -6.44 -23.50
N TYR A 277 -17.93 -6.43 -23.97
CA TYR A 277 -18.91 -7.52 -23.92
C TYR A 277 -18.47 -8.76 -24.69
N GLU A 278 -17.62 -8.62 -25.70
CA GLU A 278 -17.06 -9.72 -26.47
C GLU A 278 -15.80 -10.30 -25.82
N SER A 279 -15.28 -9.70 -24.75
CA SER A 279 -14.13 -10.25 -24.02
C SER A 279 -14.42 -11.62 -23.39
N ARG A 280 -13.38 -12.35 -22.95
CA ARG A 280 -13.57 -13.65 -22.27
C ARG A 280 -14.59 -13.56 -21.12
N LYS A 281 -14.51 -12.51 -20.29
CA LYS A 281 -15.46 -12.30 -19.18
C LYS A 281 -16.87 -11.95 -19.66
N GLY A 282 -16.98 -11.17 -20.75
CA GLY A 282 -18.28 -10.77 -21.30
C GLY A 282 -19.01 -11.96 -21.93
N ARG A 283 -18.30 -12.81 -22.67
CA ARG A 283 -18.85 -14.07 -23.21
C ARG A 283 -19.27 -15.04 -22.11
N GLN A 284 -18.48 -15.15 -21.04
CA GLN A 284 -18.84 -15.94 -19.85
C GLN A 284 -20.10 -15.41 -19.18
N LEU A 285 -20.20 -14.09 -18.96
CA LEU A 285 -21.38 -13.46 -18.35
C LEU A 285 -22.65 -13.57 -19.21
N ALA A 286 -22.50 -13.59 -20.54
CA ALA A 286 -23.62 -13.82 -21.45
C ALA A 286 -24.20 -15.23 -21.33
N GLN A 287 -23.39 -16.23 -20.96
CA GLN A 287 -23.82 -17.62 -20.75
C GLN A 287 -24.25 -17.88 -19.31
N ASN A 288 -23.52 -17.34 -18.33
CA ASN A 288 -23.78 -17.46 -16.91
C ASN A 288 -23.71 -16.08 -16.25
N PRO A 289 -24.85 -15.47 -15.91
CA PRO A 289 -24.91 -14.11 -15.40
C PRO A 289 -24.59 -14.05 -13.90
N HIS A 290 -23.70 -14.89 -13.37
CA HIS A 290 -23.26 -14.84 -11.98
C HIS A 290 -21.76 -14.52 -11.93
N ALA A 291 -21.37 -13.71 -10.95
CA ALA A 291 -19.98 -13.36 -10.71
C ALA A 291 -19.70 -13.22 -9.22
N ALA A 292 -18.41 -13.22 -8.88
CA ALA A 292 -17.93 -12.82 -7.57
C ALA A 292 -16.92 -11.67 -7.71
N LEU A 293 -17.07 -10.64 -6.90
CA LEU A 293 -16.14 -9.52 -6.77
C LEU A 293 -15.33 -9.68 -5.49
N LEU A 294 -14.06 -9.30 -5.55
CA LEU A 294 -13.15 -9.29 -4.41
C LEU A 294 -12.40 -7.96 -4.35
N PHE A 295 -12.63 -7.21 -3.28
CA PHE A 295 -11.79 -6.10 -2.87
C PHE A 295 -10.80 -6.60 -1.82
N PHE A 296 -9.53 -6.23 -1.97
CA PHE A 296 -8.49 -6.52 -0.99
C PHE A 296 -7.71 -5.24 -0.70
N TRP A 297 -7.79 -4.78 0.54
CA TRP A 297 -7.14 -3.57 1.01
C TRP A 297 -6.09 -3.99 2.05
N PRO A 298 -4.88 -4.37 1.60
CA PRO A 298 -3.86 -4.94 2.48
C PRO A 298 -3.44 -3.99 3.61
N GLU A 299 -3.41 -2.69 3.35
CA GLU A 299 -3.06 -1.65 4.32
C GLU A 299 -4.09 -1.54 5.45
N LEU A 300 -5.31 -2.04 5.24
CA LEU A 300 -6.35 -2.10 6.28
C LEU A 300 -6.58 -3.51 6.80
N GLU A 301 -5.86 -4.50 6.26
CA GLU A 301 -6.07 -5.92 6.56
C GLU A 301 -7.53 -6.33 6.32
N ARG A 302 -8.12 -5.83 5.22
CA ARG A 302 -9.54 -6.02 4.92
C ARG A 302 -9.77 -6.66 3.58
N GLN A 303 -10.85 -7.41 3.52
CA GLN A 303 -11.38 -7.96 2.29
C GLN A 303 -12.90 -7.80 2.27
N VAL A 304 -13.43 -7.47 1.09
CA VAL A 304 -14.87 -7.52 0.83
C VAL A 304 -15.13 -8.46 -0.33
N ARG A 305 -15.96 -9.47 -0.11
CA ARG A 305 -16.42 -10.40 -1.16
C ARG A 305 -17.88 -10.12 -1.46
N ILE A 306 -18.22 -10.00 -2.74
CA ILE A 306 -19.60 -9.72 -3.17
C ILE A 306 -19.95 -10.73 -4.25
N GLU A 307 -21.03 -11.48 -4.05
CA GLU A 307 -21.53 -12.51 -4.95
C GLU A 307 -22.96 -12.15 -5.38
N GLY A 308 -23.29 -12.40 -6.65
CA GLY A 308 -24.64 -12.18 -7.14
C GLY A 308 -24.77 -12.19 -8.66
N ARG A 309 -25.97 -11.85 -9.13
CA ARG A 309 -26.31 -11.79 -10.54
C ARG A 309 -25.78 -10.50 -11.20
N VAL A 310 -25.32 -10.62 -12.43
CA VAL A 310 -24.80 -9.53 -13.26
C VAL A 310 -25.80 -9.20 -14.36
N GLU A 311 -26.08 -7.90 -14.51
CA GLU A 311 -26.88 -7.33 -15.59
C GLU A 311 -26.06 -6.34 -16.42
N GLN A 312 -26.41 -6.16 -17.69
CA GLN A 312 -25.86 -5.06 -18.49
C GLN A 312 -26.48 -3.74 -18.07
N THR A 313 -25.67 -2.68 -18.00
CA THR A 313 -26.21 -1.34 -17.80
C THR A 313 -26.92 -0.85 -19.07
N SER A 314 -27.74 0.19 -18.92
CA SER A 314 -28.39 0.79 -20.08
C SER A 314 -27.37 1.35 -21.08
N ALA A 315 -27.77 1.44 -22.36
CA ALA A 315 -26.96 2.09 -23.38
C ALA A 315 -26.60 3.53 -23.00
N ALA A 316 -27.53 4.26 -22.38
CA ALA A 316 -27.32 5.63 -21.90
C ALA A 316 -26.30 5.73 -20.76
N GLU A 317 -26.31 4.80 -19.80
CA GLU A 317 -25.26 4.72 -18.75
C GLU A 317 -23.89 4.41 -19.38
N SER A 318 -23.85 3.48 -20.35
CA SER A 318 -22.65 3.14 -21.09
C SER A 318 -22.10 4.30 -21.92
N ASP A 319 -22.95 5.05 -22.61
CA ASP A 319 -22.57 6.26 -23.35
C ASP A 319 -22.01 7.33 -22.41
N THR A 320 -22.74 7.63 -21.34
CA THR A 320 -22.33 8.64 -20.34
C THR A 320 -20.94 8.34 -19.81
N TYR A 321 -20.68 7.09 -19.41
CA TYR A 321 -19.36 6.72 -18.93
C TYR A 321 -18.31 6.71 -20.04
N PHE A 322 -18.61 6.17 -21.23
CA PHE A 322 -17.66 6.15 -22.36
C PHE A 322 -17.14 7.55 -22.71
N TYR A 323 -18.04 8.52 -22.84
CA TYR A 323 -17.70 9.89 -23.24
C TYR A 323 -17.00 10.70 -22.13
N SER A 324 -17.08 10.24 -20.87
CA SER A 324 -16.31 10.82 -19.75
C SER A 324 -14.83 10.42 -19.77
N ARG A 325 -14.46 9.34 -20.48
CA ARG A 325 -13.09 8.80 -20.50
C ARG A 325 -12.15 9.70 -21.32
N PRO A 326 -10.84 9.73 -21.01
CA PRO A 326 -9.86 10.41 -21.85
C PRO A 326 -9.91 9.90 -23.30
N LEU A 327 -9.68 10.78 -24.27
CA LEU A 327 -9.76 10.45 -25.71
C LEU A 327 -8.97 9.18 -26.07
N LYS A 328 -7.73 9.06 -25.58
CA LYS A 328 -6.88 7.88 -25.80
C LYS A 328 -7.50 6.58 -25.28
N SER A 329 -8.24 6.64 -24.17
CA SER A 329 -8.97 5.48 -23.63
C SER A 329 -10.20 5.12 -24.48
N GLN A 330 -10.89 6.11 -25.05
CA GLN A 330 -11.98 5.88 -25.98
C GLN A 330 -11.46 5.20 -27.26
N LEU A 331 -10.38 5.71 -27.84
CA LEU A 331 -9.71 5.12 -29.01
C LEU A 331 -9.21 3.70 -28.74
N GLY A 332 -8.57 3.47 -27.58
CA GLY A 332 -8.12 2.13 -27.20
C GLY A 332 -9.26 1.11 -27.06
N ALA A 333 -10.47 1.54 -26.66
CA ALA A 333 -11.64 0.67 -26.63
C ALA A 333 -12.19 0.34 -28.02
N ILE A 334 -11.95 1.19 -29.02
CA ILE A 334 -12.33 0.96 -30.42
C ILE A 334 -11.30 0.09 -31.14
N ALA A 335 -10.02 0.29 -30.84
CA ALA A 335 -8.92 -0.39 -31.53
C ALA A 335 -8.68 -1.84 -31.07
N SER A 336 -9.28 -2.26 -29.95
CA SER A 336 -8.95 -3.53 -29.29
C SER A 336 -10.13 -4.50 -29.22
N ASP A 337 -9.97 -5.65 -29.87
CA ASP A 337 -10.79 -6.84 -29.68
C ASP A 337 -10.35 -7.57 -28.40
N GLN A 338 -10.72 -7.02 -27.24
CA GLN A 338 -10.22 -7.46 -25.94
C GLN A 338 -10.32 -8.98 -25.76
N SER A 339 -9.20 -9.64 -25.46
CA SER A 339 -9.04 -11.10 -25.27
C SER A 339 -8.98 -11.95 -26.54
N ALA A 340 -9.09 -11.36 -27.74
CA ALA A 340 -8.75 -12.07 -28.98
C ALA A 340 -7.22 -12.18 -29.12
N PRO A 341 -6.71 -13.26 -29.75
CA PRO A 341 -5.30 -13.33 -30.12
C PRO A 341 -4.97 -12.25 -31.17
N ILE A 342 -3.74 -11.75 -31.14
CA ILE A 342 -3.20 -10.79 -32.11
C ILE A 342 -1.79 -11.23 -32.49
N GLY A 343 -1.39 -11.03 -33.75
CA GLY A 343 -0.15 -11.57 -34.29
C GLY A 343 1.10 -10.93 -33.70
N SER A 344 1.03 -9.66 -33.30
CA SER A 344 2.17 -8.96 -32.68
C SER A 344 1.79 -7.68 -31.94
N ARG A 345 2.75 -7.15 -31.17
CA ARG A 345 2.68 -5.81 -30.58
C ARG A 345 2.53 -4.71 -31.64
N ALA A 346 3.24 -4.84 -32.77
CA ALA A 346 3.20 -3.87 -33.86
C ALA A 346 1.81 -3.81 -34.52
N GLU A 347 1.15 -4.96 -34.68
CA GLU A 347 -0.23 -5.03 -35.17
C GLU A 347 -1.22 -4.35 -34.19
N MET A 348 -1.02 -4.53 -32.88
CA MET A 348 -1.83 -3.84 -31.87
C MET A 348 -1.68 -2.30 -31.95
N GLU A 349 -0.46 -1.82 -32.17
CA GLU A 349 -0.17 -0.39 -32.34
C GLU A 349 -0.73 0.15 -33.66
N ALA A 350 -0.68 -0.64 -34.73
CA ALA A 350 -1.30 -0.30 -36.02
C ALA A 350 -2.83 -0.16 -35.91
N ASN A 351 -3.51 -1.05 -35.19
CA ASN A 351 -4.95 -0.93 -34.93
C ASN A 351 -5.29 0.36 -34.17
N TYR A 352 -4.46 0.74 -33.20
CA TYR A 352 -4.64 1.99 -32.47
C TYR A 352 -4.44 3.21 -33.38
N ALA A 353 -3.37 3.23 -34.17
CA ALA A 353 -3.09 4.31 -35.11
C ALA A 353 -4.22 4.46 -36.16
N ALA A 354 -4.76 3.35 -36.67
CA ALA A 354 -5.89 3.37 -37.59
C ALA A 354 -7.16 3.97 -36.95
N ALA A 355 -7.42 3.67 -35.67
CA ALA A 355 -8.52 4.29 -34.94
C ALA A 355 -8.30 5.79 -34.75
N GLU A 356 -7.08 6.21 -34.42
CA GLU A 356 -6.71 7.62 -34.27
C GLU A 356 -6.84 8.40 -35.60
N GLU A 357 -6.36 7.83 -36.72
CA GLU A 357 -6.50 8.40 -38.06
C GLU A 357 -7.97 8.56 -38.46
N LYS A 358 -8.79 7.52 -38.25
CA LYS A 358 -10.22 7.54 -38.56
C LYS A 358 -10.96 8.71 -37.89
N TYR A 359 -10.66 9.00 -36.62
CA TYR A 359 -11.35 10.05 -35.87
C TYR A 359 -10.69 11.44 -35.97
N SER A 360 -9.43 11.51 -36.42
CA SER A 360 -8.78 12.79 -36.78
C SER A 360 -9.15 13.28 -38.19
N ALA A 361 -9.38 12.37 -39.14
CA ALA A 361 -9.72 12.69 -40.54
C ALA A 361 -11.21 13.03 -40.77
N ALA A 362 -12.10 12.72 -39.81
CA ALA A 362 -13.49 13.16 -39.88
C ALA A 362 -13.53 14.71 -39.82
N ALA A 363 -14.01 15.36 -40.89
CA ALA A 363 -13.91 16.79 -41.21
C ALA A 363 -14.44 17.82 -40.17
N SER A 364 -14.77 17.38 -38.94
CA SER A 364 -15.19 18.23 -37.82
C SER A 364 -14.65 17.74 -36.46
N GLY A 365 -13.58 16.93 -36.43
CA GLY A 365 -13.05 16.38 -35.18
C GLY A 365 -14.05 15.42 -34.53
N GLY A 366 -14.54 14.44 -35.29
CA GLY A 366 -15.59 13.53 -34.88
C GLY A 366 -15.27 12.84 -33.56
N LYS A 367 -16.13 13.02 -32.54
CA LYS A 367 -15.99 12.31 -31.27
C LYS A 367 -16.03 10.80 -31.51
N PRO A 368 -15.13 10.00 -30.91
CA PRO A 368 -15.19 8.55 -31.02
C PRO A 368 -16.57 8.03 -30.63
N LEU A 369 -17.18 7.20 -31.48
CA LEU A 369 -18.46 6.59 -31.14
C LEU A 369 -18.22 5.40 -30.22
N ARG A 370 -19.04 5.24 -29.17
CA ARG A 370 -18.94 4.06 -28.30
C ARG A 370 -19.24 2.80 -29.15
N PRO A 371 -18.33 1.81 -29.20
CA PRO A 371 -18.62 0.53 -29.86
C PRO A 371 -19.81 -0.18 -29.22
N ALA A 372 -20.62 -0.87 -30.04
CA ALA A 372 -21.76 -1.65 -29.53
C ALA A 372 -21.34 -2.76 -28.54
N HIS A 373 -20.15 -3.32 -28.74
CA HIS A 373 -19.56 -4.33 -27.86
C HIS A 373 -18.95 -3.72 -26.58
N TRP A 374 -19.01 -2.42 -26.34
CA TRP A 374 -18.45 -1.79 -25.14
C TRP A 374 -19.55 -1.20 -24.27
N GLY A 375 -19.51 -1.48 -22.96
CA GLY A 375 -20.43 -0.89 -22.00
C GLY A 375 -20.28 -1.43 -20.58
N GLY A 376 -21.29 -1.17 -19.76
CA GLY A 376 -21.28 -1.47 -18.34
C GLY A 376 -21.91 -2.80 -17.98
N TYR A 377 -21.38 -3.42 -16.94
CA TYR A 377 -22.03 -4.47 -16.18
C TYR A 377 -22.26 -3.98 -14.76
N ARG A 378 -23.36 -4.43 -14.15
CA ARG A 378 -23.69 -4.22 -12.74
C ARG A 378 -23.92 -5.56 -12.07
N LEU A 379 -23.23 -5.80 -10.96
CA LEU A 379 -23.55 -6.93 -10.08
C LEU A 379 -24.55 -6.47 -9.03
N VAL A 380 -25.71 -7.13 -9.00
CA VAL A 380 -26.74 -7.00 -7.96
C VAL A 380 -26.37 -7.97 -6.82
N PRO A 381 -26.02 -7.48 -5.61
CA PRO A 381 -25.49 -8.33 -4.56
C PRO A 381 -26.57 -9.24 -3.97
N GLU A 382 -26.24 -10.52 -3.81
CA GLU A 382 -27.06 -11.53 -3.12
C GLU A 382 -26.38 -12.01 -1.84
N ARG A 383 -25.04 -11.96 -1.81
CA ARG A 383 -24.23 -12.26 -0.63
C ARG A 383 -23.05 -11.30 -0.55
N VAL A 384 -22.81 -10.71 0.61
CA VAL A 384 -21.67 -9.81 0.87
C VAL A 384 -20.95 -10.24 2.13
N GLU A 385 -19.65 -10.47 2.06
CA GLU A 385 -18.83 -10.85 3.20
C GLU A 385 -17.78 -9.79 3.47
N PHE A 386 -17.75 -9.32 4.72
CA PHE A 386 -16.75 -8.42 5.27
C PHE A 386 -15.79 -9.24 6.12
N TRP A 387 -14.53 -9.23 5.73
CA TRP A 387 -13.45 -9.93 6.41
C TRP A 387 -12.46 -8.91 6.96
N GLN A 388 -12.09 -9.07 8.23
CA GLN A 388 -11.10 -8.26 8.93
C GLN A 388 -10.01 -9.19 9.49
N GLY A 389 -8.76 -8.88 9.15
CA GLY A 389 -7.59 -9.56 9.66
C GLY A 389 -7.50 -9.44 11.19
N ARG A 390 -7.16 -10.55 11.84
CA ARG A 390 -6.99 -10.70 13.28
C ARG A 390 -5.81 -11.62 13.56
N ALA A 391 -5.25 -11.50 14.75
CA ALA A 391 -4.09 -12.27 15.17
C ALA A 391 -4.42 -13.76 15.19
N SER A 392 -3.39 -14.61 15.06
CA SER A 392 -3.54 -16.06 15.14
C SER A 392 -4.48 -16.69 14.10
N ARG A 393 -4.77 -15.96 13.00
CA ARG A 393 -5.70 -16.37 11.93
C ARG A 393 -7.16 -16.53 12.35
N PHE A 394 -7.51 -16.05 13.53
CA PHE A 394 -8.88 -16.12 14.03
C PHE A 394 -9.67 -14.89 13.57
N HIS A 395 -9.84 -14.78 12.24
CA HIS A 395 -10.37 -13.60 11.55
C HIS A 395 -11.84 -13.34 11.86
N ASP A 396 -12.20 -12.05 11.85
CA ASP A 396 -13.60 -11.65 11.94
C ASP A 396 -14.22 -11.70 10.54
N ARG A 397 -15.36 -12.40 10.41
CA ARG A 397 -16.06 -12.59 9.15
C ARG A 397 -17.55 -12.38 9.35
N ILE A 398 -18.08 -11.29 8.81
CA ILE A 398 -19.51 -10.97 8.86
C ILE A 398 -20.09 -11.11 7.46
N VAL A 399 -21.13 -11.91 7.32
CA VAL A 399 -21.80 -12.21 6.06
C VAL A 399 -23.20 -11.65 6.08
N PHE A 400 -23.54 -10.97 5.00
CA PHE A 400 -24.88 -10.52 4.66
C PHE A 400 -25.43 -11.41 3.54
N THR A 401 -26.64 -11.91 3.72
CA THR A 401 -27.34 -12.74 2.71
C THR A 401 -28.72 -12.16 2.42
N LEU A 402 -29.00 -11.90 1.14
CA LEU A 402 -30.27 -11.36 0.69
C LEU A 402 -31.37 -12.42 0.83
N GLN A 403 -32.46 -12.05 1.48
CA GLN A 403 -33.63 -12.89 1.67
C GLN A 403 -34.66 -12.69 0.56
N ALA A 404 -35.59 -13.64 0.43
CA ALA A 404 -36.65 -13.59 -0.58
C ALA A 404 -37.59 -12.38 -0.44
N ASP A 405 -37.71 -11.81 0.77
CA ASP A 405 -38.51 -10.60 1.04
C ASP A 405 -37.75 -9.29 0.75
N GLY A 406 -36.50 -9.38 0.27
CA GLY A 406 -35.63 -8.24 -0.01
C GLY A 406 -34.86 -7.71 1.20
N SER A 407 -35.03 -8.30 2.39
CA SER A 407 -34.25 -7.96 3.57
C SER A 407 -32.87 -8.64 3.56
N TRP A 408 -31.95 -8.14 4.39
CA TRP A 408 -30.63 -8.75 4.58
C TRP A 408 -30.56 -9.43 5.96
N THR A 409 -30.19 -10.70 5.98
CA THR A 409 -29.74 -11.36 7.22
C THR A 409 -28.25 -11.12 7.40
N LYS A 410 -27.80 -11.01 8.66
CA LYS A 410 -26.41 -10.83 9.03
C LYS A 410 -25.97 -11.91 10.01
N GLU A 411 -24.83 -12.54 9.76
CA GLU A 411 -24.27 -13.58 10.62
C GLU A 411 -22.74 -13.56 10.63
N ARG A 412 -22.14 -14.05 11.73
CA ARG A 412 -20.71 -14.33 11.80
C ARG A 412 -20.43 -15.75 11.33
N ILE A 413 -19.37 -15.91 10.55
CA ILE A 413 -18.87 -17.23 10.13
C ILE A 413 -17.47 -17.48 10.68
N GLN A 414 -17.10 -18.75 10.81
CA GLN A 414 -15.78 -19.15 11.31
C GLN A 414 -14.68 -18.81 10.28
N PRO A 415 -13.47 -18.43 10.73
CA PRO A 415 -12.34 -18.10 9.86
C PRO A 415 -11.77 -19.29 9.09
#